data_AF-A0A9X4MF28-F1
#
_entry.id   AF-A0A9X4MF28-F1
#
_cell.length_a   1.000
_cell.length_b   1.000
_cell.length_c   1.000
_cell.angle_alpha   90.00
_cell.angle_beta   90.00
_cell.angle_gamma   90.00
#
_symmetry.space_group_name_H-M   'P 1'
#
loop_
_entity.id
_entity.type
_entity.pdbx_description
1 polymer ?
#
loop_
_entity_poly.entity_id
_entity_poly.type
_entity_poly.pdbx_seq_one_letter_code
_entity_poly.pdbx_strand_id
1 'polypeptide(L)'
;MSQYCLLLGIVPLCCCHLGKLNRLSLKWMLTGISIGMVVAPVSLGLAQWIHVAGVGKMIGAVGVLLNIIHGPIGYLMATFAGIIEPGVVLTSPELFMVNVLSGLFWCSLYGSLGYNIDLRQSKEERVRGWSLAPSRKSL
;
A
#
# COMPACT_ATOMS: atom_id res chain seq x y z
N MET A 1 -21.01 -0.49 -6.66
CA MET A 1 -20.17 -1.70 -6.56
C MET A 1 -18.77 -1.43 -6.01
N SER A 2 -18.22 -0.21 -6.09
CA SER A 2 -16.87 0.14 -5.57
C SER A 2 -16.71 0.08 -4.05
N GLN A 3 -17.81 0.05 -3.27
CA GLN A 3 -17.76 -0.07 -1.82
C GLN A 3 -17.01 -1.34 -1.36
N TYR A 4 -17.12 -2.45 -2.09
CA TYR A 4 -16.42 -3.69 -1.74
C TYR A 4 -14.90 -3.60 -1.86
N CYS A 5 -14.36 -2.59 -2.56
CA CYS A 5 -12.93 -2.36 -2.63
C CYS A 5 -12.30 -2.06 -1.26
N LEU A 6 -13.09 -1.60 -0.28
CA LEU A 6 -12.62 -1.44 1.11
C LEU A 6 -12.10 -2.77 1.69
N LEU A 7 -12.69 -3.90 1.28
CA LEU A 7 -12.33 -5.23 1.78
C LEU A 7 -10.92 -5.63 1.36
N LEU A 8 -10.38 -5.05 0.28
CA LEU A 8 -8.99 -5.27 -0.13
C LEU A 8 -7.98 -4.78 0.92
N GLY A 9 -8.41 -3.91 1.86
CA GLY A 9 -7.60 -3.50 3.01
C GLY A 9 -7.19 -4.66 3.92
N ILE A 10 -7.86 -5.82 3.84
CA ILE A 10 -7.46 -7.02 4.58
C ILE A 10 -6.14 -7.61 4.08
N VAL A 11 -5.82 -7.44 2.79
CA VAL A 11 -4.64 -8.02 2.13
C VAL A 11 -3.34 -7.58 2.83
N PRO A 12 -3.03 -6.28 2.99
CA PRO A 12 -1.81 -5.86 3.68
C PRO A 12 -1.77 -6.27 5.16
N LEU A 13 -2.91 -6.35 5.83
CA LEU A 13 -2.98 -6.84 7.21
C LEU A 13 -2.58 -8.33 7.28
N CYS A 14 -3.09 -9.14 6.37
CA CYS A 14 -2.70 -10.55 6.24
C CYS A 14 -1.21 -10.69 5.91
N CYS A 15 -0.67 -9.92 4.95
CA CYS A 15 0.75 -9.94 4.62
C CYS A 15 1.63 -9.59 5.82
N CYS A 16 1.27 -8.56 6.59
CA CYS A 16 1.98 -8.16 7.79
C CYS A 16 1.92 -9.25 8.88
N HIS A 17 0.73 -9.81 9.12
CA HIS A 17 0.53 -10.85 10.12
C HIS A 17 1.30 -12.14 9.78
N LEU A 18 1.16 -12.63 8.54
CA LEU A 18 1.87 -13.82 8.07
C LEU A 18 3.38 -13.60 8.01
N GLY A 19 3.83 -12.40 7.65
CA GLY A 19 5.25 -12.05 7.66
C GLY A 19 5.86 -12.10 9.06
N LYS A 20 5.11 -11.69 10.08
CA LYS A 20 5.52 -11.81 11.50
C LYS A 20 5.54 -13.26 11.97
N LEU A 21 4.49 -14.03 11.69
CA LEU A 21 4.40 -15.44 12.10
C LEU A 21 5.53 -16.28 11.51
N ASN A 22 5.84 -16.08 10.23
CA ASN A 22 6.87 -16.84 9.52
C ASN A 22 8.28 -16.25 9.66
N ARG A 23 8.45 -15.18 10.46
CA ARG A 23 9.74 -14.49 10.67
C ARG A 23 10.45 -14.12 9.36
N LEU A 24 9.70 -13.65 8.36
CA LEU A 24 10.27 -13.26 7.08
C LEU A 24 11.18 -12.03 7.25
N SER A 25 12.37 -12.09 6.66
CA SER A 25 13.35 -11.00 6.69
C SER A 25 12.91 -9.76 5.92
N LEU A 26 12.02 -9.92 4.93
CA LEU A 26 11.49 -8.86 4.06
C LEU A 26 10.00 -8.58 4.31
N LYS A 27 9.54 -8.78 5.56
CA LYS A 27 8.10 -8.66 5.91
C LYS A 27 7.55 -7.26 5.67
N TRP A 28 8.35 -6.20 5.90
CA TRP A 28 7.89 -4.82 5.71
C TRP A 28 7.86 -4.45 4.24
N MET A 29 8.80 -4.95 3.42
CA MET A 29 8.75 -4.84 1.96
C MET A 29 7.47 -5.47 1.40
N LEU A 30 7.16 -6.72 1.80
CA LEU A 30 5.95 -7.41 1.34
C LEU A 30 4.65 -6.71 1.81
N THR A 31 4.67 -6.16 3.02
CA THR A 31 3.57 -5.34 3.54
C THR A 31 3.43 -4.04 2.74
N GLY A 32 4.53 -3.37 2.42
CA GLY A 32 4.54 -2.15 1.60
C GLY A 32 4.01 -2.41 0.18
N ILE A 33 4.49 -3.47 -0.47
CA ILE A 33 4.01 -3.93 -1.78
C ILE A 33 2.50 -4.15 -1.76
N SER A 34 2.01 -4.92 -0.78
CA SER A 34 0.57 -5.22 -0.67
C SER A 34 -0.27 -3.98 -0.37
N ILE A 35 0.20 -3.04 0.47
CA ILE A 35 -0.46 -1.74 0.66
C ILE A 35 -0.56 -1.01 -0.68
N GLY A 36 0.56 -0.86 -1.39
CA GLY A 36 0.61 -0.11 -2.64
C GLY A 36 -0.31 -0.66 -3.72
N MET A 37 -0.41 -1.99 -3.83
CA MET A 37 -1.31 -2.64 -4.79
C MET A 37 -2.81 -2.34 -4.56
N VAL A 38 -3.22 -2.10 -3.31
CA VAL A 38 -4.64 -1.94 -2.96
C VAL A 38 -5.02 -0.54 -2.50
N VAL A 39 -4.05 0.36 -2.27
CA VAL A 39 -4.33 1.66 -1.64
C VAL A 39 -5.30 2.51 -2.45
N ALA A 40 -5.19 2.53 -3.78
CA ALA A 40 -6.09 3.28 -4.65
C ALA A 40 -7.53 2.73 -4.62
N PRO A 41 -7.80 1.44 -4.89
CA PRO A 41 -9.16 0.91 -4.82
C PRO A 41 -9.73 0.96 -3.39
N VAL A 42 -8.93 0.74 -2.34
CA VAL A 42 -9.39 0.89 -0.94
C VAL A 42 -9.81 2.33 -0.65
N SER A 43 -9.02 3.31 -1.09
CA SER A 43 -9.34 4.74 -0.93
C SER A 43 -10.65 5.11 -1.63
N LEU A 44 -10.84 4.62 -2.86
CA LEU A 44 -12.09 4.79 -3.60
C LEU A 44 -13.27 4.14 -2.88
N GLY A 45 -13.09 2.93 -2.35
CA GLY A 45 -14.11 2.22 -1.59
C GLY A 45 -14.52 2.96 -0.31
N LEU A 46 -13.54 3.51 0.43
CA LEU A 46 -13.78 4.36 1.59
C LEU A 46 -14.50 5.65 1.21
N ALA A 47 -14.12 6.31 0.10
CA ALA A 47 -14.73 7.56 -0.34
C ALA A 47 -16.25 7.44 -0.55
N GLN A 48 -16.74 6.26 -0.95
CA GLN A 48 -18.18 6.01 -1.11
C GLN A 48 -18.97 6.15 0.19
N TRP A 49 -18.33 6.01 1.35
CA TRP A 49 -18.99 6.16 2.65
C TRP A 49 -19.33 7.62 2.98
N ILE A 50 -18.87 8.60 2.18
CA ILE A 50 -19.20 10.02 2.39
C ILE A 50 -20.73 10.28 2.36
N HIS A 51 -21.47 9.39 1.69
CA HIS A 51 -22.93 9.45 1.58
C HIS A 51 -23.66 8.80 2.76
N VAL A 52 -22.95 8.11 3.65
CA VAL A 52 -23.53 7.48 4.84
C VAL A 52 -23.48 8.46 6.01
N ALA A 53 -24.59 8.69 6.70
CA ALA A 53 -24.67 9.66 7.79
C ALA A 53 -23.81 9.26 9.02
N GLY A 54 -23.50 10.24 9.86
CA GLY A 54 -22.75 10.04 11.11
C GLY A 54 -21.30 9.62 10.89
N VAL A 55 -20.90 8.51 11.52
CA VAL A 55 -19.53 7.97 11.46
C VAL A 55 -19.13 7.61 10.03
N GLY A 56 -20.08 7.16 9.20
CA GLY A 56 -19.83 6.86 7.79
C GLY A 56 -19.26 8.04 7.02
N LYS A 57 -19.80 9.25 7.26
CA LYS A 57 -19.34 10.49 6.61
C LYS A 57 -17.90 10.84 6.98
N MET A 58 -17.51 10.63 8.23
CA MET A 58 -16.12 10.87 8.68
C MET A 58 -15.15 9.90 8.02
N ILE A 59 -15.50 8.61 7.98
CA ILE A 59 -14.73 7.57 7.28
C ILE A 59 -14.64 7.89 5.78
N GLY A 60 -15.76 8.31 5.20
CA GLY A 60 -15.86 8.75 3.81
C GLY A 60 -14.94 9.92 3.49
N ALA A 61 -14.87 10.91 4.38
CA ALA A 61 -13.98 12.07 4.20
C ALA A 61 -12.50 11.64 4.18
N VAL A 62 -12.10 10.70 5.05
CA VAL A 62 -10.75 10.11 5.01
C VAL A 62 -10.53 9.39 3.68
N GLY A 63 -11.51 8.61 3.21
CA GLY A 63 -11.45 7.95 1.91
C GLY A 63 -11.26 8.93 0.74
N VAL A 64 -11.98 10.05 0.75
CA VAL A 64 -11.84 11.11 -0.27
C VAL A 64 -10.43 11.70 -0.25
N LEU A 65 -9.90 12.05 0.92
CA LEU A 65 -8.54 12.59 1.05
C LEU A 65 -7.49 11.59 0.53
N LEU A 66 -7.60 10.32 0.92
CA LEU A 66 -6.71 9.28 0.42
C LEU A 66 -6.87 9.09 -1.09
N ASN A 67 -8.09 9.16 -1.62
CA ASN A 67 -8.33 8.99 -3.05
C ASN A 67 -7.75 10.14 -3.87
N ILE A 68 -7.74 11.37 -3.35
CA ILE A 68 -7.08 12.53 -3.99
C ILE A 68 -5.56 12.30 -4.10
N ILE A 69 -4.96 11.60 -3.14
CA ILE A 69 -3.52 11.32 -3.17
C ILE A 69 -3.21 10.15 -4.11
N HIS A 70 -3.93 9.03 -3.96
CA HIS A 70 -3.55 7.77 -4.61
C HIS A 70 -4.21 7.58 -5.98
N GLY A 71 -5.42 8.08 -6.19
CA GLY A 71 -6.21 7.89 -7.41
C GLY A 71 -5.61 8.55 -8.65
N PRO A 72 -5.23 9.85 -8.62
CA PRO A 72 -4.82 10.57 -9.81
C PRO A 72 -3.58 10.02 -10.52
N ILE A 73 -2.65 9.39 -9.80
CA ILE A 73 -1.39 8.93 -10.39
C ILE A 73 -1.62 7.97 -11.56
N GLY A 74 -2.49 6.97 -11.38
CA GLY A 74 -2.79 6.01 -12.45
C GLY A 74 -3.49 6.66 -13.64
N TYR A 75 -4.37 7.64 -13.39
CA TYR A 75 -5.06 8.40 -14.42
C TYR A 75 -4.08 9.26 -15.23
N LEU A 76 -3.18 9.97 -14.54
CA LEU A 76 -2.14 10.77 -15.19
C LEU A 76 -1.23 9.87 -16.05
N MET A 77 -0.77 8.74 -15.52
CA MET A 77 0.05 7.79 -16.28
C MET A 77 -0.67 7.28 -17.53
N ALA A 78 -1.93 6.87 -17.40
CA ALA A 78 -2.73 6.40 -18.53
C ALA A 78 -2.98 7.50 -19.58
N THR A 79 -3.23 8.73 -19.13
CA THR A 79 -3.43 9.90 -19.99
C THR A 79 -2.16 10.24 -20.74
N PHE A 80 -1.01 10.30 -20.05
CA PHE A 80 0.29 10.55 -20.68
C PHE A 80 0.70 9.47 -21.68
N ALA A 81 0.30 8.22 -21.44
CA ALA A 81 0.52 7.11 -22.36
C ALA A 81 -0.45 7.09 -23.56
N GLY A 82 -1.41 8.03 -23.62
CA GLY A 82 -2.43 8.07 -24.67
C GLY A 82 -3.44 6.92 -24.60
N ILE A 83 -3.54 6.24 -23.45
CA ILE A 83 -4.47 5.12 -23.23
C ILE A 83 -5.88 5.65 -22.93
N ILE A 84 -5.97 6.79 -22.25
CA ILE A 84 -7.22 7.42 -21.83
C ILE A 84 -7.25 8.84 -22.37
N GLU A 85 -8.39 9.23 -22.95
CA GLU A 85 -8.64 10.61 -23.35
C GLU A 85 -8.95 11.47 -22.12
N PRO A 86 -8.33 12.65 -21.97
CA PRO A 86 -8.60 13.49 -20.81
C PRO A 86 -10.02 14.09 -20.85
N GLY A 87 -10.68 14.13 -19.69
CA GLY A 87 -11.97 14.81 -19.53
C GLY A 87 -13.21 13.98 -19.86
N VAL A 88 -13.05 12.72 -20.26
CA VAL A 88 -14.17 11.79 -20.41
C VAL A 88 -14.43 10.99 -19.14
N VAL A 89 -15.66 10.51 -18.97
CA VAL A 89 -16.01 9.59 -17.89
C VAL A 89 -15.40 8.23 -18.21
N LEU A 90 -14.59 7.72 -17.27
CA LEU A 90 -13.92 6.43 -17.44
C LEU A 90 -14.94 5.29 -17.48
N THR A 91 -14.78 4.43 -18.48
CA THR A 91 -15.42 3.11 -18.52
C THR A 91 -14.82 2.18 -17.48
N SER A 92 -15.49 1.07 -17.17
CA SER A 92 -14.99 0.09 -16.19
C SER A 92 -13.59 -0.46 -16.52
N PRO A 93 -13.26 -0.82 -17.78
CA PRO A 93 -11.91 -1.26 -18.15
C PRO A 93 -10.83 -0.18 -17.95
N GLU A 94 -11.14 1.07 -18.29
CA GLU A 94 -10.22 2.20 -18.10
C GLU A 94 -10.00 2.47 -16.60
N LEU A 95 -11.05 2.44 -15.80
CA LEU A 95 -10.95 2.56 -14.35
C LEU A 95 -10.12 1.42 -13.74
N PHE A 96 -10.28 0.19 -14.24
CA PHE A 96 -9.43 -0.93 -13.85
C PHE A 96 -7.95 -0.66 -14.19
N MET A 97 -7.66 -0.23 -15.42
CA MET A 97 -6.30 0.11 -15.86
C MET A 97 -5.68 1.21 -15.00
N VAL A 98 -6.43 2.28 -14.70
CA VAL A 98 -6.01 3.37 -13.80
C VAL A 98 -5.63 2.82 -12.42
N ASN A 99 -6.44 1.93 -11.85
CA ASN A 99 -6.14 1.34 -10.55
C ASN A 99 -4.90 0.43 -10.61
N VAL A 100 -4.69 -0.32 -11.70
CA VAL A 100 -3.48 -1.13 -11.89
C VAL A 100 -2.23 -0.26 -11.96
N LEU A 101 -2.24 0.80 -12.78
CA LEU A 101 -1.10 1.72 -12.91
C LEU A 101 -0.80 2.44 -11.61
N SER A 102 -1.83 2.93 -10.92
CA SER A 102 -1.69 3.50 -9.58
C SER A 102 -1.08 2.48 -8.61
N GLY A 103 -1.61 1.24 -8.62
CA GLY A 103 -1.10 0.14 -7.81
C GLY A 103 0.37 -0.15 -8.03
N LEU A 104 0.84 -0.18 -9.29
CA LEU A 104 2.25 -0.38 -9.62
C LEU A 104 3.16 0.74 -9.09
N PHE A 105 2.72 2.00 -9.22
CA PHE A 105 3.45 3.14 -8.69
C PHE A 105 3.57 3.07 -7.17
N TRP A 106 2.44 2.91 -6.47
CA TRP A 106 2.43 2.87 -5.00
C TRP A 106 3.08 1.61 -4.43
N CYS A 107 2.97 0.47 -5.13
CA CYS A 107 3.68 -0.76 -4.80
C CYS A 107 5.20 -0.51 -4.77
N SER A 108 5.71 0.17 -5.78
CA SER A 108 7.13 0.52 -5.87
C SER A 108 7.55 1.45 -4.72
N LEU A 109 6.76 2.49 -4.45
CA LEU A 109 7.05 3.46 -3.40
C LEU A 109 6.97 2.86 -1.99
N TYR A 110 5.86 2.22 -1.64
CA TYR A 110 5.67 1.61 -0.33
C TYR A 110 6.51 0.36 -0.12
N GLY A 111 6.74 -0.44 -1.16
CA GLY A 111 7.67 -1.56 -1.14
C GLY A 111 9.09 -1.11 -0.82
N SER A 112 9.55 -0.02 -1.45
CA SER A 112 10.88 0.57 -1.18
C SER A 112 11.00 1.11 0.24
N LEU A 113 9.95 1.76 0.76
CA LEU A 113 9.91 2.20 2.16
C LEU A 113 9.96 1.01 3.12
N GLY A 114 9.19 -0.05 2.85
CA GLY A 114 9.20 -1.28 3.62
C GLY A 114 10.57 -1.95 3.63
N TYR A 115 11.21 -2.04 2.47
CA TYR A 115 12.57 -2.59 2.34
C TYR A 115 13.59 -1.82 3.17
N ASN A 116 13.51 -0.49 3.19
CA ASN A 116 14.38 0.34 4.04
C ASN A 116 14.17 0.06 5.55
N ILE A 117 12.93 -0.22 5.97
CA ILE A 117 12.64 -0.63 7.35
C ILE A 117 13.27 -1.99 7.64
N ASP A 118 13.09 -2.98 6.75
CA ASP A 118 13.70 -4.31 6.88
C ASP A 118 15.24 -4.22 6.99
N LEU A 119 15.87 -3.38 6.14
CA LEU A 119 17.31 -3.15 6.18
C LEU A 119 17.77 -2.58 7.52
N ARG A 120 17.07 -1.57 8.06
CA ARG A 120 17.41 -0.97 9.36
C ARG A 120 17.28 -1.99 10.49
N GLN A 121 16.20 -2.77 10.52
CA GLN A 121 16.00 -3.82 11.52
C GLN A 121 17.08 -4.89 11.44
N SER A 122 17.44 -5.34 10.23
CA SER A 122 18.50 -6.35 10.05
C SER A 122 19.88 -5.88 10.52
N LYS A 123 20.16 -4.57 10.44
CA LYS A 123 21.40 -3.97 10.95
C LYS A 123 21.40 -3.93 12.47
N GLU A 124 20.30 -3.50 13.07
CA GLU A 124 20.13 -3.44 14.53
C GLU A 124 20.25 -4.84 15.18
N GLU A 125 19.65 -5.85 14.56
CA GLU A 125 19.74 -7.25 15.02
C GLU A 125 21.18 -7.76 14.97
N ARG A 126 21.93 -7.44 13.90
CA ARG A 126 23.37 -7.79 13.82
C ARG A 126 24.21 -7.12 14.90
N VAL A 127 23.99 -5.83 15.15
CA VAL A 127 24.73 -5.08 16.18
C VAL A 127 24.44 -5.64 17.57
N ARG A 128 23.17 -5.92 17.90
CA ARG A 128 22.79 -6.56 19.18
C ARG A 128 23.37 -7.96 19.31
N GLY A 129 23.38 -8.75 18.23
CA GLY A 129 24.01 -10.06 18.21
C GLY A 129 25.51 -10.02 18.51
N TRP A 130 26.22 -9.02 17.98
CA TRP A 130 27.64 -8.80 18.29
C TRP A 130 27.89 -8.28 19.71
N SER A 131 27.03 -7.41 20.25
CA SER A 131 27.20 -6.93 21.64
C SER A 131 26.95 -8.03 22.69
N LEU A 132 26.19 -9.06 22.34
CA LEU A 132 25.89 -10.21 23.19
C LEU A 132 26.78 -11.43 22.92
N ALA A 133 27.69 -11.34 21.93
CA ALA A 133 28.63 -12.42 21.66
C ALA A 133 29.63 -12.51 22.82
N PRO A 134 29.80 -13.69 23.47
CA PRO A 134 30.77 -13.84 24.54
C PRO A 134 32.17 -13.54 23.99
N SER A 135 32.86 -12.60 24.64
CA SER A 135 34.28 -12.32 24.41
C SER A 135 35.04 -13.64 24.48
N ARG A 136 35.46 -14.16 23.32
CA ARG A 136 36.39 -15.29 23.27
C ARG A 136 37.70 -14.78 23.86
N LYS A 137 37.89 -15.01 25.17
CA LYS A 137 39.21 -14.91 25.77
C LYS A 137 40.09 -15.95 25.06
N SER A 138 41.03 -15.48 24.26
CA SER A 138 42.12 -16.29 23.73
C SER A 138 42.91 -16.83 24.91
N LEU A 139 42.97 -18.17 25.01
CA LEU A 139 43.90 -18.90 25.87
C LEU A 139 45.33 -18.67 25.40
#